data_AF-A0A2G9NLU7-F1
#
_entry.id   AF-A0A2G9NLU7-F1
#
_cell.length_a   1.000
_cell.length_b   1.000
_cell.length_c   1.000
_cell.angle_alpha   90.00
_cell.angle_beta   90.00
_cell.angle_gamma   90.00
#
_symmetry.space_group_name_H-M   'P 1'
#
loop_
_entity.id
_entity.type
_entity.pdbx_description
1 polymer ?
#
loop_
_entity_poly.entity_id
_entity_poly.type
_entity_poly.pdbx_seq_one_letter_code
_entity_poly.pdbx_strand_id
1 'polypeptide(L)'
;MPISYQQAEDIKEKAKEIVLALQMDWINLERVGFIRSKGSATRCVIARCHTLGKIMQMAMNTEAFYVIEVISERFDRQSEDDKIKTIIHELIHIPKTFGGGFRHHDFVCENNVELMFKQYKKWKEFQSDLKKRNFF
;
A
#
# COMPACT_ATOMS: atom_id res chain seq x y z
N MET A 1 6.47 -24.91 -6.66
CA MET A 1 5.41 -24.37 -7.53
C MET A 1 5.92 -23.06 -8.14
N PRO A 2 5.65 -22.78 -9.42
CA PRO A 2 5.97 -21.47 -9.99
C PRO A 2 5.17 -20.38 -9.28
N ILE A 3 5.76 -19.19 -9.15
CA ILE A 3 5.05 -18.03 -8.59
C ILE A 3 4.04 -17.54 -9.64
N SER A 4 2.79 -17.32 -9.22
CA SER A 4 1.76 -16.69 -10.04
C SER A 4 1.39 -15.32 -9.50
N TYR A 5 1.00 -14.42 -10.40
CA TYR A 5 0.66 -13.03 -10.10
C TYR A 5 -0.75 -12.71 -10.61
N GLN A 6 -1.52 -11.97 -9.81
CA GLN A 6 -2.87 -11.52 -10.15
C GLN A 6 -3.04 -10.05 -9.74
N GLN A 7 -3.86 -9.30 -10.48
CA GLN A 7 -4.27 -7.95 -10.09
C GLN A 7 -5.09 -8.01 -8.78
N ALA A 8 -4.85 -7.06 -7.89
CA ALA A 8 -5.49 -6.98 -6.57
C ALA A 8 -6.32 -5.69 -6.44
N GLU A 9 -7.50 -5.67 -7.08
CA GLU A 9 -8.36 -4.48 -7.08
C GLU A 9 -8.91 -4.16 -5.68
N ASP A 10 -9.14 -5.17 -4.85
CA ASP A 10 -9.54 -5.02 -3.44
C ASP A 10 -8.51 -4.21 -2.63
N ILE A 11 -7.23 -4.42 -2.94
CA ILE A 11 -6.12 -3.72 -2.28
C ILE A 11 -5.99 -2.30 -2.82
N LYS A 12 -6.20 -2.10 -4.12
CA LYS A 12 -6.21 -0.78 -4.76
C LYS A 12 -7.31 0.11 -4.19
N GLU A 13 -8.53 -0.41 -4.03
CA GLU A 13 -9.64 0.32 -3.40
C GLU A 13 -9.30 0.70 -1.96
N LYS A 14 -8.73 -0.23 -1.18
CA LYS A 14 -8.31 0.04 0.18
C LYS A 14 -7.20 1.09 0.24
N ALA A 15 -6.19 0.98 -0.62
CA ALA A 15 -5.10 1.94 -0.69
C ALA A 15 -5.61 3.33 -1.06
N LYS A 16 -6.58 3.44 -1.97
CA LYS A 16 -7.23 4.70 -2.31
C LYS A 16 -7.91 5.34 -1.10
N GLU A 17 -8.64 4.55 -0.31
CA GLU A 17 -9.26 5.03 0.93
C GLU A 17 -8.20 5.53 1.93
N ILE A 18 -7.13 4.76 2.14
CA ILE A 18 -6.03 5.10 3.05
C ILE A 18 -5.32 6.39 2.61
N VAL A 19 -4.97 6.50 1.33
CA VAL A 19 -4.29 7.69 0.77
C VAL A 19 -5.14 8.95 0.98
N LEU A 20 -6.46 8.86 0.77
CA LEU A 20 -7.38 9.96 1.01
C LEU A 20 -7.48 10.31 2.51
N ALA A 21 -7.61 9.29 3.37
CA ALA A 21 -7.75 9.48 4.81
C ALA A 21 -6.50 10.09 5.46
N LEU A 22 -5.32 9.71 4.98
CA LEU A 22 -4.02 10.14 5.51
C LEU A 22 -3.42 11.34 4.75
N GLN A 23 -4.12 11.88 3.75
CA GLN A 23 -3.68 13.01 2.92
C GLN A 23 -2.30 12.78 2.29
N MET A 24 -2.11 11.58 1.72
CA MET A 24 -0.86 11.21 1.05
C MET A 24 -0.84 11.69 -0.41
N ASP A 25 -1.02 13.00 -0.62
CA ASP A 25 -1.28 13.61 -1.94
C ASP A 25 -0.14 13.40 -2.97
N TRP A 26 1.06 13.06 -2.51
CA TRP A 26 2.20 12.77 -3.39
C TRP A 26 2.13 11.38 -4.05
N ILE A 27 1.23 10.49 -3.59
CA ILE A 27 1.08 9.15 -4.14
C ILE A 27 0.11 9.20 -5.31
N ASN A 28 0.65 9.10 -6.53
CA ASN A 28 -0.18 8.91 -7.72
C ASN A 28 -0.57 7.43 -7.87
N LEU A 29 -1.81 7.09 -7.50
CA LEU A 29 -2.36 5.72 -7.57
C LEU A 29 -2.41 5.14 -8.99
N GLU A 30 -2.42 5.96 -10.04
CA GLU A 30 -2.34 5.48 -11.42
C GLU A 30 -0.96 4.92 -11.78
N ARG A 31 0.07 5.33 -11.02
CA ARG A 31 1.46 4.89 -11.16
C ARG A 31 1.88 3.94 -10.04
N VAL A 32 0.89 3.31 -9.38
CA VAL A 32 1.07 2.24 -8.41
C VAL A 32 0.29 1.01 -8.85
N GLY A 33 0.98 -0.08 -9.17
CA GLY A 33 0.38 -1.38 -9.42
C GLY A 33 0.09 -2.13 -8.12
N PHE A 34 -1.05 -2.82 -8.05
CA PHE A 34 -1.42 -3.65 -6.90
C PHE A 34 -1.53 -5.11 -7.33
N ILE A 35 -0.63 -5.94 -6.81
CA ILE A 35 -0.46 -7.33 -7.23
C ILE A 35 -0.60 -8.25 -6.02
N ARG A 36 -1.31 -9.36 -6.21
CA ARG A 36 -1.36 -10.49 -5.29
C ARG A 36 -0.55 -11.63 -5.90
N SER A 37 0.43 -12.14 -5.17
CA SER A 37 1.24 -13.29 -5.58
C SER A 37 0.89 -14.56 -4.80
N LYS A 38 1.11 -15.72 -5.43
CA LYS A 38 0.95 -17.07 -4.85
C LYS A 38 2.13 -17.94 -5.24
N GLY A 39 2.49 -18.90 -4.39
CA GLY A 39 3.60 -19.83 -4.57
C GLY A 39 4.91 -19.39 -3.90
N SER A 40 4.90 -18.32 -3.09
CA SER A 40 6.12 -17.83 -2.43
C SER A 40 6.57 -18.75 -1.29
N ALA A 41 7.86 -19.11 -1.27
CA ALA A 41 8.47 -19.89 -0.19
C ALA A 41 8.85 -19.04 1.05
N THR A 42 8.74 -17.70 0.96
CA THR A 42 9.14 -16.80 2.04
C THR A 42 8.25 -16.96 3.27
N ARG A 43 8.87 -17.15 4.44
CA ARG A 43 8.13 -17.46 5.68
C ARG A 43 7.61 -16.23 6.43
N CYS A 44 8.33 -15.11 6.35
CA CYS A 44 8.06 -13.91 7.17
C CYS A 44 7.60 -12.69 6.36
N VAL A 45 7.67 -12.76 5.02
CA VAL A 45 7.29 -11.63 4.16
C VAL A 45 5.80 -11.71 3.89
N ILE A 46 5.07 -10.63 4.19
CA ILE A 46 3.62 -10.53 3.99
C ILE A 46 3.32 -9.72 2.72
N ALA A 47 4.06 -8.63 2.52
CA ALA A 47 3.97 -7.78 1.36
C ALA A 47 5.37 -7.25 0.98
N ARG A 48 5.48 -6.66 -0.21
CA ARG A 48 6.68 -6.01 -0.73
C ARG A 48 6.29 -4.79 -1.54
N CYS A 49 7.13 -3.78 -1.53
CA CYS A 49 7.02 -2.64 -2.42
C CYS A 49 8.21 -2.63 -3.38
N HIS A 50 7.89 -2.69 -4.67
CA HIS A 50 8.83 -2.66 -5.77
C HIS A 50 8.84 -1.27 -6.40
N THR A 51 9.97 -0.89 -6.98
CA THR A 51 10.12 0.37 -7.72
C THR A 51 10.80 0.13 -9.05
N LEU A 52 10.37 0.86 -10.07
CA LEU A 52 11.07 0.92 -11.34
C LEU A 52 12.35 1.74 -11.16
N GLY A 53 13.52 1.12 -11.31
CA GLY A 53 14.81 1.79 -11.15
C GLY A 53 14.99 2.95 -12.14
N LYS A 54 15.77 3.97 -11.76
CA LYS A 54 15.93 5.20 -12.54
C LYS A 54 16.44 4.97 -13.96
N ILE A 55 17.36 4.02 -14.14
CA ILE A 55 17.88 3.65 -15.46
C ILE A 55 16.78 3.05 -16.34
N MET A 56 15.92 2.19 -15.78
CA MET A 56 14.81 1.58 -16.52
C MET A 56 13.76 2.63 -16.91
N GLN A 57 13.44 3.56 -16.00
CA GLN A 57 12.58 4.71 -16.30
C GLN A 57 13.07 5.48 -17.53
N MET A 58 14.37 5.82 -17.56
CA MET A 58 14.98 6.54 -18.68
C MET A 58 14.94 5.73 -19.97
N ALA A 59 15.31 4.44 -19.91
CA ALA A 59 15.31 3.57 -21.09
C ALA A 59 13.91 3.37 -21.68
N MET A 60 12.88 3.31 -20.83
CA MET A 60 11.48 3.16 -21.23
C MET A 60 10.79 4.48 -21.55
N ASN A 61 11.48 5.62 -21.38
CA ASN A 61 10.90 6.97 -21.45
C ASN A 61 9.61 7.09 -20.61
N THR A 62 9.65 6.56 -19.39
CA THR A 62 8.54 6.57 -18.44
C THR A 62 8.97 7.18 -17.13
N GLU A 63 8.00 7.60 -16.34
CA GLU A 63 8.24 8.14 -15.02
C GLU A 63 8.30 6.99 -13.98
N ALA A 64 8.61 7.31 -12.72
CA ALA A 64 8.63 6.30 -11.64
C ALA A 64 7.33 5.49 -11.55
N PHE A 65 7.46 4.20 -11.31
CA PHE A 65 6.33 3.31 -11.13
C PHE A 65 6.61 2.41 -9.93
N TYR A 66 5.61 2.24 -9.08
CA TYR A 66 5.72 1.41 -7.89
C TYR A 66 4.77 0.22 -8.00
N VAL A 67 5.10 -0.89 -7.36
CA VAL A 67 4.19 -2.04 -7.26
C VAL A 67 4.12 -2.48 -5.81
N ILE A 68 2.91 -2.51 -5.27
CA ILE A 68 2.63 -3.12 -3.97
C ILE A 68 2.21 -4.57 -4.24
N GLU A 69 3.08 -5.50 -3.86
CA GLU A 69 2.85 -6.95 -3.95
C GLU A 69 2.43 -7.48 -2.58
N VAL A 70 1.28 -8.14 -2.48
CA VAL A 70 0.92 -8.93 -1.29
C VAL A 70 1.07 -10.42 -1.56
N ILE A 71 1.54 -11.16 -0.56
CA ILE A 71 1.71 -12.61 -0.64
C ILE A 71 0.47 -13.26 -0.04
N SER A 72 -0.36 -13.83 -0.91
CA SER A 72 -1.69 -14.36 -0.58
C SER A 72 -1.68 -15.37 0.58
N GLU A 73 -0.66 -16.24 0.66
CA GLU A 73 -0.52 -17.23 1.73
C GLU A 73 -0.48 -16.65 3.14
N ARG A 74 -0.09 -15.38 3.27
CA ARG A 74 0.08 -14.68 4.54
C ARG A 74 -0.89 -13.53 4.69
N PHE A 75 -0.95 -12.66 3.69
CA PHE A 75 -1.80 -11.47 3.70
C PHE A 75 -3.27 -11.81 3.85
N ASP A 76 -3.79 -12.80 3.10
CA ASP A 76 -5.22 -13.08 3.12
C ASP A 76 -5.70 -13.66 4.47
N ARG A 77 -4.78 -14.25 5.26
CA ARG A 77 -5.03 -14.80 6.61
C ARG A 77 -5.02 -13.75 7.72
N GLN A 78 -4.58 -12.52 7.43
CA GLN A 78 -4.55 -11.44 8.41
C GLN A 78 -5.96 -10.93 8.74
N SER A 79 -6.09 -10.35 9.94
CA SER A 79 -7.27 -9.57 10.29
C SER A 79 -7.39 -8.35 9.36
N GLU A 80 -8.59 -7.78 9.25
CA GLU A 80 -8.80 -6.59 8.41
C GLU A 80 -7.93 -5.41 8.87
N ASP A 81 -7.77 -5.23 10.17
CA ASP A 81 -6.91 -4.22 10.78
C ASP A 81 -5.44 -4.43 10.39
N ASP A 82 -4.94 -5.66 10.44
CA ASP A 82 -3.55 -5.99 10.08
C ASP A 82 -3.29 -5.86 8.58
N LYS A 83 -4.30 -6.17 7.74
CA LYS A 83 -4.24 -5.92 6.29
C LYS A 83 -4.06 -4.44 6.01
N ILE A 84 -4.85 -3.59 6.67
CA ILE A 84 -4.75 -2.13 6.54
C ILE A 84 -3.37 -1.64 6.99
N LYS A 85 -2.87 -2.10 8.15
CA LYS A 85 -1.52 -1.77 8.63
C LYS A 85 -0.44 -2.18 7.64
N THR A 86 -0.57 -3.36 7.05
CA THR A 86 0.37 -3.85 6.02
C THR A 86 0.35 -2.95 4.79
N ILE A 87 -0.84 -2.55 4.29
CA ILE A 87 -0.94 -1.63 3.15
C ILE A 87 -0.33 -0.26 3.49
N ILE A 88 -0.58 0.27 4.69
CA ILE A 88 0.03 1.51 5.18
C ILE A 88 1.56 1.38 5.19
N HIS A 89 2.10 0.26 5.66
CA HIS A 89 3.53 -0.01 5.67
C HIS A 89 4.14 0.10 4.27
N GLU A 90 3.54 -0.58 3.28
CA GLU A 90 3.99 -0.54 1.89
C GLU A 90 3.86 0.86 1.26
N LEU A 91 2.81 1.61 1.59
CA LEU A 91 2.63 2.98 1.10
C LEU A 91 3.68 3.96 1.66
N ILE A 92 4.10 3.81 2.93
CA ILE A 92 5.13 4.67 3.54
C ILE A 92 6.47 4.53 2.84
N HIS A 93 6.76 3.35 2.26
CA HIS A 93 7.98 3.12 1.49
C HIS A 93 8.09 4.01 0.25
N ILE A 94 6.95 4.50 -0.28
CA ILE A 94 6.92 5.43 -1.41
C ILE A 94 7.38 6.83 -0.94
N PRO A 95 8.53 7.34 -1.42
CA PRO A 95 9.04 8.63 -1.00
C PRO A 95 8.13 9.76 -1.48
N LYS A 96 8.10 10.87 -0.72
CA LYS A 96 7.37 12.09 -1.09
C LYS A 96 7.77 12.67 -2.45
N THR A 97 9.00 12.39 -2.91
CA THR A 97 9.50 12.83 -4.21
C THR A 97 8.99 11.99 -5.39
N PHE A 98 8.43 10.81 -5.13
CA PHE A 98 7.91 9.86 -6.14
C PHE A 98 8.90 9.63 -7.31
N GLY A 99 10.22 9.69 -7.04
CA GLY A 99 11.26 9.75 -8.07
C GLY A 99 11.80 8.39 -8.53
N GLY A 100 11.26 7.28 -8.02
CA GLY A 100 11.75 5.92 -8.27
C GLY A 100 12.75 5.39 -7.26
N GLY A 101 13.09 6.19 -6.24
CA GLY A 101 13.79 5.71 -5.06
C GLY A 101 12.85 4.95 -4.12
N PHE A 102 13.43 4.25 -3.15
CA PHE A 102 12.71 3.49 -2.13
C PHE A 102 13.19 3.93 -0.74
N ARG A 103 12.27 4.14 0.20
CA ARG A 103 12.66 4.35 1.61
C ARG A 103 12.92 2.99 2.23
N HIS A 104 14.15 2.72 2.65
CA HIS A 104 14.44 1.46 3.35
C HIS A 104 13.71 1.38 4.71
N HIS A 105 13.57 0.16 5.22
CA HIS A 105 12.84 -0.17 6.46
C HIS A 105 13.27 0.66 7.68
N ASP A 106 14.49 1.20 7.70
CA ASP A 106 14.98 2.05 8.78
C ASP A 106 14.15 3.33 8.99
N PHE A 107 13.35 3.73 8.00
CA PHE A 107 12.43 4.87 8.09
C PHE A 107 10.96 4.47 8.32
N VAL A 108 10.62 3.18 8.18
CA VAL A 108 9.26 2.66 8.34
C VAL A 108 9.15 1.99 9.71
N CYS A 109 9.04 2.81 10.76
CA CYS A 109 8.87 2.29 12.11
C CYS A 109 7.44 1.78 12.33
N GLU A 110 7.29 0.64 13.02
CA GLU A 110 5.99 0.11 13.44
C GLU A 110 5.14 1.15 14.18
N ASN A 111 5.78 2.00 14.99
CA ASN A 111 5.13 3.11 15.68
C ASN A 111 4.44 4.09 14.71
N ASN A 112 5.08 4.41 13.57
CA ASN A 112 4.51 5.33 12.59
C ASN A 112 3.32 4.68 11.87
N VAL A 113 3.42 3.39 11.54
CA VAL A 113 2.31 2.62 10.97
C VAL A 113 1.12 2.60 11.93
N GLU A 114 1.35 2.37 13.22
CA GLU A 114 0.31 2.35 14.24
C GLU A 114 -0.35 3.73 14.42
N LEU A 115 0.43 4.82 14.38
CA LEU A 115 -0.11 6.18 14.44
C LEU A 115 -0.99 6.50 13.24
N MET A 116 -0.52 6.18 12.02
CA MET A 116 -1.30 6.34 10.79
C MET A 116 -2.55 5.48 10.80
N PHE A 117 -2.47 4.24 11.28
CA PHE A 117 -3.62 3.36 11.41
C PHE A 117 -4.69 3.93 12.35
N LYS A 118 -4.29 4.49 13.49
CA LYS A 118 -5.20 5.18 14.41
C LYS A 118 -5.85 6.41 13.77
N GLN A 119 -5.11 7.19 12.98
CA GLN A 119 -5.66 8.32 12.23
C GLN A 119 -6.70 7.86 11.21
N TYR A 120 -6.38 6.81 10.45
CA TYR A 120 -7.31 6.19 9.51
C TYR A 120 -8.60 5.69 10.20
N LYS A 121 -8.50 5.03 11.35
CA LYS A 121 -9.69 4.59 12.12
C LYS A 121 -10.58 5.77 12.52
N LYS A 122 -9.99 6.85 13.07
CA LYS A 122 -10.72 8.06 13.43
C LYS A 122 -11.41 8.71 12.22
N TRP A 123 -10.72 8.77 11.09
CA TRP A 123 -11.30 9.27 9.85
C TRP A 123 -12.49 8.41 9.41
N LYS A 124 -12.38 7.09 9.50
CA LYS A 124 -13.42 6.15 9.11
C LYS A 124 -14.67 6.21 10.01
N GLU A 125 -14.47 6.38 11.32
CA GLU A 125 -15.54 6.65 12.29
C GLU A 125 -16.26 7.96 11.94
N PHE A 126 -15.51 9.04 11.72
CA PHE A 126 -16.06 10.34 11.34
C PHE A 126 -16.87 10.29 10.02
N GLN A 127 -16.38 9.61 8.99
CA GLN A 127 -17.11 9.42 7.74
C GLN A 127 -18.40 8.61 7.92
N SER A 128 -18.38 7.61 8.80
CA SER A 128 -19.57 6.81 9.12
C SER A 128 -20.62 7.66 9.81
N ASP A 129 -20.22 8.55 10.71
CA ASP A 129 -21.14 9.45 11.41
C ASP A 129 -21.71 10.55 10.50
N LEU A 130 -20.89 11.10 9.58
CA LEU A 130 -21.39 12.02 8.55
C LEU A 130 -22.45 11.38 7.66
N LYS A 131 -22.21 10.13 7.21
CA LYS A 131 -23.19 9.40 6.39
C LYS A 131 -24.51 9.17 7.14
N LYS A 132 -24.46 8.85 8.43
CA LYS A 132 -25.67 8.72 9.25
C LYS A 132 -26.43 10.04 9.36
N ARG A 133 -25.73 11.16 9.55
CA ARG A 133 -26.34 12.49 9.68
C ARG A 133 -26.99 12.99 8.40
N ASN A 134 -26.43 12.68 7.23
CA ASN A 134 -26.98 13.09 5.93
C ASN A 134 -28.17 12.22 5.47
N PHE A 135 -28.55 11.18 6.23
CA PHE A 135 -29.67 10.30 5.93
C PHE A 135 -30.93 10.60 6.76
N PHE A 136 -30.84 11.56 7.69
CA PHE A 136 -31.95 12.18 8.42
C PHE A 136 -32.11 13.63 7.95
#